data_AF-A0A838NH87-F1
#
_entry.id   AF-A0A838NH87-F1
#
_cell.length_a   1.000
_cell.length_b   1.000
_cell.length_c   1.000
_cell.angle_alpha   90.00
_cell.angle_beta   90.00
_cell.angle_gamma   90.00
#
_symmetry.space_group_name_H-M   'P 1'
#
loop_
_entity.id
_entity.type
_entity.pdbx_description
1 polymer ?
#
loop_
_entity_poly.entity_id
_entity_poly.type
_entity_poly.pdbx_seq_one_letter_code
_entity_poly.pdbx_strand_id
1 'polypeptide(L)'
;MSLRKIPAALHLHVRIAYANAWEALIGTHTSEALQFVCEFASRAPVLRALDLYFEVVAVPEAMQEVVRIRCLTSLELESLPALTPLPMLRGWQLLRVDRFLEQQQYRRRYQEKTLQLARMVGARAAEAVIATHVENTIGFCGLLRGVLPVEQATDHYLREFSLSSSAAQMVWQRVQARVAGEELTAQYFDPPPPVLESDEADPQPEVEPEPAALTSGYPDAGDGLDEEAIRTRSPYPD
;
A
#
# COMPACT_ATOMS: atom_id res chain seq x y z
N MET A 1 18.96 19.84 1.61
CA MET A 1 18.65 20.22 3.01
C MET A 1 19.65 19.54 3.92
N SER A 2 20.21 20.28 4.88
CA SER A 2 21.46 19.88 5.52
C SER A 2 21.23 18.89 6.66
N LEU A 3 22.02 17.81 6.71
CA LEU A 3 22.16 16.86 7.83
C LEU A 3 22.53 17.52 9.19
N ARG A 4 22.48 18.85 9.27
CA ARG A 4 22.84 19.67 10.44
C ARG A 4 21.99 19.38 11.67
N LYS A 5 20.77 18.88 11.51
CA LYS A 5 19.90 18.52 12.65
C LYS A 5 20.22 17.15 13.24
N ILE A 6 20.91 16.28 12.49
CA ILE A 6 21.26 14.94 12.96
C ILE A 6 22.67 15.00 13.55
N PRO A 7 22.89 14.55 14.80
CA PRO A 7 24.21 14.47 15.40
C PRO A 7 25.19 13.68 14.52
N ALA A 8 26.43 14.16 14.42
CA ALA A 8 27.46 13.53 13.59
C ALA A 8 27.67 12.03 13.92
N ALA A 9 27.50 11.65 15.19
CA ALA A 9 27.59 10.27 15.67
C ALA A 9 26.56 9.32 15.01
N LEU A 10 25.42 9.84 14.55
CA LEU A 10 24.37 9.04 13.90
C LEU A 10 24.47 9.03 12.38
N HIS A 11 25.36 9.82 11.76
CA HIS A 11 25.44 9.91 10.30
C HIS A 11 25.77 8.57 9.63
N LEU A 12 26.67 7.78 10.22
CA LEU A 12 27.00 6.45 9.71
C LEU A 12 25.79 5.51 9.79
N HIS A 13 25.10 5.49 10.93
CA HIS A 13 23.91 4.66 11.13
C HIS A 13 22.77 5.03 10.17
N VAL A 14 22.54 6.33 9.95
CA VAL A 14 21.58 6.83 8.95
C VAL A 14 21.95 6.37 7.55
N ARG A 15 23.23 6.45 7.15
CA ARG A 15 23.68 5.95 5.84
C ARG A 15 23.49 4.45 5.69
N ILE A 16 23.79 3.68 6.73
CA ILE A 16 23.55 2.22 6.74
C ILE A 16 22.05 1.94 6.62
N ALA A 17 21.20 2.66 7.34
CA ALA A 17 19.75 2.51 7.26
C ALA A 17 19.22 2.79 5.84
N TYR A 18 19.71 3.83 5.18
CA TYR A 18 19.35 4.11 3.78
C TYR A 18 19.86 3.03 2.82
N ALA A 19 21.10 2.54 3.00
CA ALA A 19 21.62 1.44 2.17
C ALA A 19 20.78 0.17 2.33
N ASN A 20 20.42 -0.19 3.58
CA ASN A 20 19.56 -1.34 3.87
C ASN A 20 18.16 -1.15 3.28
N ALA A 21 17.57 0.03 3.42
CA ALA A 21 16.26 0.34 2.84
C ALA A 21 16.29 0.23 1.31
N TRP A 22 17.36 0.69 0.67
CA TRP A 22 17.52 0.58 -0.78
C TRP A 22 17.64 -0.88 -1.23
N GLU A 23 18.45 -1.70 -0.54
CA GLU A 23 18.54 -3.14 -0.84
C GLU A 23 17.22 -3.88 -0.58
N ALA A 24 16.51 -3.53 0.48
CA ALA A 24 15.19 -4.09 0.77
C ALA A 24 14.19 -3.79 -0.36
N LEU A 25 14.17 -2.54 -0.86
CA LEU A 25 13.32 -2.16 -2.00
C LEU A 25 13.68 -2.90 -3.29
N ILE A 26 14.97 -3.09 -3.57
CA ILE A 26 15.38 -3.92 -4.71
C ILE A 26 14.94 -5.36 -4.53
N GLY A 27 15.05 -5.91 -3.32
CA GLY A 27 14.56 -7.24 -2.97
C GLY A 27 13.06 -7.37 -3.27
N THR A 28 12.26 -6.43 -2.79
CA THR A 28 10.81 -6.39 -3.04
C THR A 28 10.50 -6.26 -4.53
N HIS A 29 11.13 -5.32 -5.25
CA HIS A 29 10.91 -5.16 -6.68
C HIS A 29 11.32 -6.40 -7.47
N THR A 30 12.40 -7.08 -7.10
CA THR A 30 12.84 -8.31 -7.76
C THR A 30 11.82 -9.43 -7.56
N SER A 31 11.32 -9.61 -6.33
CA SER A 31 10.29 -10.62 -6.04
C SER A 31 8.99 -10.35 -6.78
N GLU A 32 8.50 -9.10 -6.73
CA GLU A 32 7.27 -8.70 -7.41
C GLU A 32 7.40 -8.75 -8.94
N ALA A 33 8.57 -8.38 -9.49
CA ALA A 33 8.84 -8.49 -10.92
C ALA A 33 8.84 -9.96 -11.39
N LEU A 34 9.43 -10.87 -10.61
CA LEU A 34 9.40 -12.31 -10.90
C LEU A 34 7.96 -12.84 -10.93
N GLN A 35 7.16 -12.51 -9.90
CA GLN A 35 5.75 -12.89 -9.87
C GLN A 35 5.00 -12.34 -11.08
N PHE A 36 5.22 -11.06 -11.40
CA PHE A 36 4.60 -10.41 -12.56
C PHE A 36 4.97 -11.10 -13.87
N VAL A 37 6.25 -11.42 -14.09
CA VAL A 37 6.71 -12.13 -15.29
C VAL A 37 6.05 -13.50 -15.40
N CYS A 38 5.97 -14.25 -14.30
CA CYS A 38 5.32 -15.55 -14.28
C CYS A 38 3.82 -15.46 -14.63
N GLU A 39 3.10 -14.47 -14.09
CA GLU A 39 1.68 -14.24 -14.39
C GLU A 39 1.44 -13.83 -15.87
N PHE A 40 2.40 -13.12 -16.48
CA PHE A 40 2.30 -12.65 -17.87
C PHE A 40 3.01 -13.54 -18.89
N ALA A 41 3.63 -14.65 -18.47
CA ALA A 41 4.44 -15.51 -19.33
C ALA A 41 3.67 -16.08 -20.53
N SER A 42 2.36 -16.31 -20.39
CA SER A 42 1.51 -16.78 -21.50
C SER A 42 1.09 -15.67 -22.47
N ARG A 43 1.29 -14.39 -22.11
CA ARG A 43 0.74 -13.22 -22.84
C ARG A 43 1.81 -12.32 -23.45
N ALA A 44 2.97 -12.22 -22.82
CA ALA A 44 4.06 -11.35 -23.22
C ALA A 44 5.40 -12.06 -23.06
N PRO A 45 6.36 -11.86 -23.99
CA PRO A 45 7.74 -12.31 -23.79
C PRO A 45 8.32 -11.72 -22.49
N VAL A 46 9.21 -12.46 -21.83
CA VAL A 46 9.81 -12.11 -20.54
C VAL A 46 10.29 -10.66 -20.47
N LEU A 47 11.10 -10.22 -21.46
CA LEU A 47 11.63 -8.85 -21.48
C LEU A 47 10.51 -7.81 -21.59
N ARG A 48 9.48 -8.07 -22.40
CA ARG A 48 8.34 -7.15 -22.51
C ARG A 48 7.49 -7.14 -21.23
N ALA A 49 7.35 -8.27 -20.54
CA ALA A 49 6.67 -8.33 -19.26
C ALA A 49 7.43 -7.53 -18.19
N LEU A 50 8.77 -7.57 -18.17
CA LEU A 50 9.59 -6.73 -17.30
C LEU A 50 9.45 -5.24 -17.61
N ASP A 51 9.47 -4.85 -18.89
CA ASP A 51 9.26 -3.45 -19.27
C ASP A 51 7.87 -2.97 -18.82
N LEU A 52 6.83 -3.80 -19.01
CA LEU A 52 5.48 -3.51 -18.52
C LEU A 52 5.43 -3.37 -16.99
N TYR A 53 6.17 -4.21 -16.25
CA TYR A 53 6.27 -4.09 -14.80
C TYR A 53 6.88 -2.74 -14.39
N PHE A 54 7.99 -2.33 -15.03
CA PHE A 54 8.63 -1.04 -14.75
C PHE A 54 7.74 0.15 -15.11
N GLU A 55 6.99 0.06 -16.21
CA GLU A 55 6.01 1.07 -16.63
C GLU A 55 4.88 1.24 -15.60
N VAL A 56 4.34 0.12 -15.09
CA VAL A 56 3.13 0.15 -14.24
C VAL A 56 3.44 0.42 -12.77
N VAL A 57 4.51 -0.16 -12.22
CA VAL A 57 4.87 -0.03 -10.80
C VAL A 57 5.71 1.24 -10.55
N ALA A 58 6.19 1.90 -11.61
CA ALA A 58 7.02 3.10 -11.56
C ALA A 58 8.32 2.89 -10.75
N VAL A 59 9.06 1.83 -11.09
CA VAL A 59 10.35 1.52 -10.47
C VAL A 59 11.36 2.63 -10.77
N PRO A 60 12.08 3.17 -9.75
CA PRO A 60 13.11 4.18 -9.97
C PRO A 60 14.15 3.73 -10.98
N GLU A 61 14.51 4.60 -11.93
CA GLU A 61 15.45 4.27 -13.03
C GLU A 61 16.77 3.68 -12.52
N ALA A 62 17.30 4.23 -11.42
CA ALA A 62 18.52 3.75 -10.77
C ALA A 62 18.44 2.30 -10.26
N MET A 63 17.24 1.75 -10.04
CA MET A 63 17.03 0.36 -9.60
C MET A 63 16.71 -0.60 -10.76
N GLN A 64 16.22 -0.09 -11.90
CA GLN A 64 15.66 -0.94 -12.96
C GLN A 64 16.64 -1.97 -13.49
N GLU A 65 17.90 -1.58 -13.73
CA GLU A 65 18.90 -2.51 -14.27
C GLU A 65 19.26 -3.62 -13.27
N VAL A 66 19.39 -3.28 -11.99
CA VAL A 66 19.68 -4.27 -10.94
C VAL A 66 18.52 -5.24 -10.78
N VAL A 67 17.28 -4.73 -10.75
CA VAL A 67 16.06 -5.55 -10.68
C VAL A 67 15.95 -6.46 -11.91
N ARG A 68 16.22 -5.93 -13.11
CA ARG A 68 16.22 -6.69 -14.37
C ARG A 68 17.22 -7.84 -14.31
N ILE A 69 18.48 -7.57 -13.95
CA ILE A 69 19.53 -8.59 -13.85
C ILE A 69 19.15 -9.66 -12.82
N ARG A 70 18.76 -9.27 -11.60
CA ARG A 70 18.38 -10.22 -10.53
C ARG A 70 17.18 -11.07 -10.93
N CYS A 71 16.17 -10.47 -11.56
CA CYS A 71 15.00 -11.19 -12.06
C CYS A 71 15.39 -12.21 -13.14
N LEU A 72 16.16 -11.80 -14.16
CA LEU A 72 16.58 -12.70 -15.24
C LEU A 72 17.47 -13.84 -14.75
N THR A 73 18.29 -13.59 -13.73
CA THR A 73 19.16 -14.60 -13.12
C THR A 73 18.37 -15.63 -12.31
N SER A 74 17.27 -15.19 -11.70
CA SER A 74 16.42 -16.04 -10.85
C SER A 74 15.31 -16.76 -11.63
N LEU A 75 15.16 -16.44 -12.92
CA LEU A 75 14.05 -16.95 -13.73
C LEU A 75 14.39 -18.29 -14.36
N GLU A 76 13.58 -19.30 -14.06
CA GLU A 76 13.65 -20.62 -14.69
C GLU A 76 12.88 -20.61 -16.02
N LEU A 77 13.56 -20.33 -17.14
CA LEU A 77 12.91 -20.20 -18.44
C LEU A 77 12.16 -21.47 -18.89
N GLU A 78 12.61 -22.64 -18.46
CA GLU A 78 12.02 -23.94 -18.82
C GLU A 78 10.68 -24.20 -18.13
N SER A 79 10.40 -23.52 -17.00
CA SER A 79 9.14 -23.68 -16.27
C SER A 79 8.02 -22.74 -16.76
N LEU A 80 8.34 -21.81 -17.66
CA LEU A 80 7.37 -20.84 -18.16
C LEU A 80 6.39 -21.47 -19.16
N PRO A 81 5.09 -21.12 -19.08
CA PRO A 81 4.12 -21.55 -20.07
C PRO A 81 4.45 -21.01 -21.46
N ALA A 82 4.08 -21.77 -22.49
CA ALA A 82 4.25 -21.31 -23.87
C ALA A 82 3.44 -20.03 -24.13
N LEU A 83 4.02 -19.11 -24.90
CA LEU A 83 3.35 -17.89 -25.32
C LEU A 83 2.12 -18.21 -26.16
N THR A 84 0.99 -17.61 -25.82
CA THR A 84 -0.25 -17.74 -26.57
C THR A 84 -0.06 -17.11 -27.95
N PRO A 85 -0.12 -17.89 -29.04
CA PRO A 85 0.07 -17.34 -30.36
C PRO A 85 -1.10 -16.43 -30.72
N LEU A 86 -0.81 -15.20 -31.13
CA LEU A 86 -1.84 -14.32 -31.68
C LEU A 86 -2.27 -14.86 -33.06
N PRO A 87 -3.57 -14.77 -33.40
CA PRO A 87 -4.05 -15.20 -34.71
C PRO A 87 -3.30 -14.42 -35.81
N MET A 88 -2.68 -15.16 -36.72
CA MET A 88 -1.98 -14.61 -37.89
C MET A 88 -2.80 -14.93 -39.13
N LEU A 89 -3.14 -13.91 -39.93
CA LEU A 89 -3.71 -14.11 -41.26
C LEU A 89 -2.65 -14.75 -42.17
N ARG A 90 -3.05 -15.75 -42.97
CA ARG A 90 -2.15 -16.44 -43.91
C ARG A 90 -2.76 -16.50 -45.31
N GLY A 91 -1.91 -16.42 -46.34
CA GLY A 91 -2.30 -16.55 -47.75
C GLY A 91 -3.32 -15.51 -48.21
N TRP A 92 -4.34 -15.96 -48.94
CA TRP A 92 -5.42 -15.11 -49.50
C TRP A 92 -6.22 -14.31 -48.46
N GLN A 93 -6.16 -14.69 -47.18
CA GLN A 93 -6.83 -13.95 -46.10
C GLN A 93 -6.25 -12.53 -45.92
N LEU A 94 -4.99 -12.32 -46.29
CA LEU A 94 -4.33 -11.00 -46.20
C LEU A 94 -4.96 -9.98 -47.16
N LEU A 95 -5.54 -10.44 -48.27
CA LEU A 95 -6.19 -9.58 -49.25
C LEU A 95 -7.62 -9.19 -48.86
N ARG A 96 -8.18 -9.81 -47.81
CA ARG A 96 -9.50 -9.48 -47.28
C ARG A 96 -9.40 -8.37 -46.25
N VAL A 97 -9.72 -7.15 -46.66
CA VAL A 97 -9.70 -5.95 -45.80
C VAL A 97 -10.49 -6.16 -44.51
N ASP A 98 -11.66 -6.78 -44.57
CA ASP A 98 -12.49 -7.06 -43.38
C ASP A 98 -11.75 -7.89 -42.33
N ARG A 99 -11.05 -8.96 -42.76
CA ARG A 99 -10.29 -9.84 -41.87
C ARG A 99 -9.06 -9.13 -41.29
N PHE A 100 -8.42 -8.28 -42.09
CA PHE A 100 -7.34 -7.43 -41.59
C PHE A 100 -7.83 -6.47 -40.51
N LEU A 101 -8.96 -5.80 -40.71
CA LEU A 101 -9.57 -4.91 -39.72
C LEU A 101 -9.97 -5.66 -38.45
N GLU A 102 -10.61 -6.83 -38.57
CA GLU A 102 -10.93 -7.70 -37.43
C GLU A 102 -9.67 -8.10 -36.65
N GLN A 103 -8.59 -8.50 -37.34
CA GLN A 103 -7.32 -8.86 -36.70
C GLN A 103 -6.69 -7.67 -35.97
N GLN A 104 -6.72 -6.47 -36.57
CA GLN A 104 -6.22 -5.24 -35.93
C GLN A 104 -7.03 -4.90 -34.68
N GLN A 105 -8.36 -4.97 -34.75
CA GLN A 105 -9.23 -4.74 -33.59
C GLN A 105 -8.98 -5.77 -32.49
N TYR A 106 -8.81 -7.04 -32.85
CA TYR A 106 -8.48 -8.11 -31.90
C TYR A 106 -7.16 -7.81 -31.18
N ARG A 107 -6.11 -7.41 -31.91
CA ARG A 107 -4.81 -7.05 -31.32
C ARG A 107 -4.91 -5.87 -30.36
N ARG A 108 -5.65 -4.83 -30.73
CA ARG A 108 -5.89 -3.67 -29.85
C ARG A 108 -6.60 -4.08 -28.57
N ARG A 109 -7.73 -4.80 -28.67
CA ARG A 109 -8.47 -5.31 -27.50
C ARG A 109 -7.61 -6.22 -26.63
N TYR A 110 -6.78 -7.05 -27.24
CA TYR A 110 -5.87 -7.93 -26.50
C TYR A 110 -4.79 -7.14 -25.75
N GLN A 111 -4.20 -6.11 -26.38
CA GLN A 111 -3.24 -5.22 -25.75
C GLN A 111 -3.88 -4.42 -24.61
N GLU A 112 -5.06 -3.83 -24.83
CA GLU A 112 -5.82 -3.09 -23.82
C GLU A 112 -6.13 -3.97 -22.61
N LYS A 113 -6.63 -5.20 -22.83
CA LYS A 113 -6.86 -6.17 -21.75
C LYS A 113 -5.57 -6.53 -21.01
N THR A 114 -4.47 -6.69 -21.74
CA THR A 114 -3.16 -7.01 -21.14
C THR A 114 -2.68 -5.86 -20.27
N LEU A 115 -2.82 -4.61 -20.73
CA LEU A 115 -2.50 -3.41 -19.95
C LEU A 115 -3.41 -3.24 -18.74
N GLN A 116 -4.70 -3.54 -18.87
CA GLN A 116 -5.63 -3.49 -17.75
C GLN A 116 -5.25 -4.51 -16.67
N LEU A 117 -4.98 -5.76 -17.07
CA LEU A 117 -4.48 -6.79 -16.14
C LEU A 117 -3.15 -6.35 -15.52
N ALA A 118 -2.23 -5.80 -16.32
CA ALA A 118 -0.92 -5.35 -15.86
C ALA A 118 -1.07 -4.28 -14.78
N ARG A 119 -2.01 -3.33 -14.95
CA ARG A 119 -2.33 -2.32 -13.92
C ARG A 119 -2.86 -2.93 -12.63
N MET A 120 -3.69 -3.96 -12.70
CA MET A 120 -4.22 -4.61 -11.48
C MET A 120 -3.14 -5.38 -10.72
N VAL A 121 -2.33 -6.18 -11.44
CA VAL A 121 -1.20 -6.91 -10.83
C VAL A 121 -0.13 -5.93 -10.34
N GLY A 122 0.16 -4.90 -11.12
CA GLY A 122 1.09 -3.84 -10.74
C GLY A 122 0.62 -3.04 -9.53
N ALA A 123 -0.69 -2.85 -9.33
CA ALA A 123 -1.22 -2.24 -8.11
C ALA A 123 -0.95 -3.11 -6.87
N ARG A 124 -1.03 -4.44 -6.99
CA ARG A 124 -0.62 -5.38 -5.92
C ARG A 124 0.86 -5.24 -5.60
N ALA A 125 1.72 -5.19 -6.62
CA ALA A 125 3.15 -4.99 -6.45
C ALA A 125 3.47 -3.63 -5.82
N ALA A 126 2.77 -2.57 -6.22
CA ALA A 126 2.93 -1.23 -5.64
C ALA A 126 2.56 -1.22 -4.14
N GLU A 127 1.55 -1.99 -3.74
CA GLU A 127 1.22 -2.21 -2.33
C GLU A 127 2.39 -2.82 -1.55
N ALA A 128 3.01 -3.89 -2.06
CA ALA A 128 4.15 -4.53 -1.44
C ALA A 128 5.33 -3.55 -1.29
N VAL A 129 5.59 -2.72 -2.30
CA VAL A 129 6.63 -1.68 -2.26
C VAL A 129 6.32 -0.60 -1.21
N ILE A 130 5.06 -0.16 -1.11
CA ILE A 130 4.62 0.77 -0.06
C ILE A 130 4.82 0.15 1.33
N ALA A 131 4.48 -1.13 1.51
CA ALA A 131 4.70 -1.84 2.77
C ALA A 131 6.18 -1.85 3.17
N THR A 132 7.09 -2.15 2.22
CA THR A 132 8.53 -2.09 2.44
C THR A 132 9.00 -0.68 2.82
N HIS A 133 8.47 0.37 2.17
CA HIS A 133 8.77 1.75 2.57
C HIS A 133 8.30 2.05 3.99
N VAL A 134 7.10 1.60 4.38
CA VAL A 134 6.57 1.79 5.73
C VAL A 134 7.47 1.12 6.77
N GLU A 135 7.86 -0.13 6.56
CA GLU A 135 8.76 -0.87 7.46
C GLU A 135 10.12 -0.19 7.59
N ASN A 136 10.74 0.19 6.47
CA ASN A 136 12.00 0.93 6.46
C ASN A 136 11.88 2.28 7.18
N THR A 137 10.77 2.99 7.00
CA THR A 137 10.52 4.29 7.63
C THR A 137 10.34 4.15 9.15
N ILE A 138 9.62 3.12 9.61
CA ILE A 138 9.45 2.84 11.05
C ILE A 138 10.82 2.51 11.67
N GLY A 139 11.60 1.64 11.03
CA GLY A 139 12.98 1.35 11.47
C GLY A 139 13.86 2.60 11.52
N PHE A 140 13.74 3.48 10.53
CA PHE A 140 14.44 4.76 10.49
C PHE A 140 13.99 5.73 11.61
N CYS A 141 12.69 5.80 11.90
CA CYS A 141 12.16 6.59 13.02
C CYS A 141 12.65 6.05 14.36
N GLY A 142 12.72 4.72 14.53
CA GLY A 142 13.30 4.08 15.71
C GLY A 142 14.77 4.44 15.93
N LEU A 143 15.56 4.47 14.85
CA LEU A 143 16.97 4.87 14.89
C LEU A 143 17.18 6.33 15.32
N LEU A 144 16.23 7.21 15.01
CA LEU A 144 16.28 8.64 15.33
C LEU A 144 15.47 9.02 16.57
N ARG A 145 14.97 8.03 17.32
CA ARG A 145 14.20 8.25 18.55
C ARG A 145 15.01 9.08 19.55
N GLY A 146 14.38 10.10 20.12
CA GLY A 146 15.01 11.05 21.05
C GLY A 146 15.84 12.17 20.38
N VAL A 147 16.08 12.10 19.07
CA VAL A 147 16.77 13.15 18.31
C VAL A 147 15.79 13.95 17.45
N LEU A 148 14.89 13.26 16.74
CA LEU A 148 13.85 13.88 15.91
C LEU A 148 12.48 13.31 16.26
N PRO A 149 11.41 14.13 16.18
CA PRO A 149 10.06 13.61 16.24
C PRO A 149 9.76 12.76 14.99
N VAL A 150 8.86 11.79 15.15
CA VAL A 150 8.50 10.78 14.13
C VAL A 150 8.11 11.43 12.80
N GLU A 151 7.34 12.52 12.82
CA GLU A 151 6.94 13.24 11.62
C GLU A 151 8.13 13.81 10.85
N GLN A 152 9.09 14.43 11.55
CA GLN A 152 10.29 14.98 10.91
C GLN A 152 11.22 13.89 10.40
N ALA A 153 11.34 12.76 11.11
CA ALA A 153 12.12 11.62 10.65
C ALA A 153 11.49 10.98 9.40
N THR A 154 10.16 10.84 9.38
CA THR A 154 9.38 10.34 8.24
C THR A 154 9.57 11.26 7.03
N ASP A 155 9.40 12.57 7.19
CA ASP A 155 9.64 13.55 6.12
C ASP A 155 11.06 13.47 5.56
N HIS A 156 12.05 13.25 6.43
CA HIS A 156 13.44 13.08 6.01
C HIS A 156 13.62 11.85 5.13
N TYR A 157 13.07 10.70 5.54
CA TYR A 157 13.12 9.46 4.75
C TYR A 157 12.42 9.62 3.39
N LEU A 158 11.20 10.15 3.37
CA LEU A 158 10.41 10.28 2.14
C LEU A 158 11.08 11.18 1.10
N ARG A 159 11.77 12.23 1.56
CA ARG A 159 12.54 13.12 0.69
C ARG A 159 13.78 12.44 0.12
N GLU A 160 14.49 11.63 0.91
CA GLU A 160 15.67 10.92 0.44
C GLU A 160 15.32 9.97 -0.71
N PHE A 161 14.21 9.23 -0.59
CA PHE A 161 13.73 8.30 -1.62
C PHE A 161 12.93 8.96 -2.74
N SER A 162 12.67 10.27 -2.67
CA SER A 162 12.00 11.06 -3.72
C SER A 162 10.69 10.43 -4.23
N LEU A 163 9.86 9.93 -3.30
CA LEU A 163 8.60 9.29 -3.65
C LEU A 163 7.61 10.28 -4.30
N SER A 164 6.74 9.75 -5.16
CA SER A 164 5.62 10.52 -5.70
C SER A 164 4.72 11.02 -4.55
N SER A 165 4.07 12.18 -4.73
CA SER A 165 3.27 12.79 -3.66
C SER A 165 2.18 11.85 -3.12
N SER A 166 1.56 11.02 -3.97
CA SER A 166 0.56 10.05 -3.55
C SER A 166 1.17 8.90 -2.75
N ALA A 167 2.30 8.34 -3.20
CA ALA A 167 3.00 7.27 -2.47
C ALA A 167 3.53 7.76 -1.12
N ALA A 168 4.14 8.96 -1.10
CA ALA A 168 4.62 9.60 0.13
C ALA A 168 3.49 9.78 1.15
N GLN A 169 2.31 10.25 0.72
CA GLN A 169 1.15 10.42 1.59
C GLN A 169 0.68 9.08 2.17
N MET A 170 0.61 8.02 1.37
CA MET A 170 0.22 6.68 1.84
C MET A 170 1.20 6.12 2.86
N VAL A 171 2.52 6.24 2.60
CA VAL A 171 3.55 5.80 3.53
C VAL A 171 3.45 6.59 4.84
N TRP A 172 3.34 7.91 4.76
CA TRP A 172 3.21 8.78 5.94
C TRP A 172 2.01 8.40 6.81
N GLN A 173 0.83 8.24 6.22
CA GLN A 173 -0.39 7.86 6.95
C GLN A 173 -0.25 6.49 7.63
N ARG A 174 0.35 5.51 6.95
CA ARG A 174 0.55 4.16 7.51
C ARG A 174 1.57 4.14 8.62
N VAL A 175 2.66 4.90 8.49
CA VAL A 175 3.67 5.05 9.54
C VAL A 175 3.02 5.67 10.78
N GLN A 176 2.25 6.74 10.62
CA GLN A 176 1.54 7.35 11.74
C GLN A 176 0.56 6.39 12.41
N ALA A 177 -0.24 5.65 11.63
CA ALA A 177 -1.17 4.67 12.17
C ALA A 177 -0.46 3.56 12.98
N ARG A 178 0.69 3.08 12.51
CA ARG A 178 1.49 2.06 13.20
C ARG A 178 2.12 2.58 14.48
N VAL A 179 2.75 3.75 14.42
CA VAL A 179 3.39 4.38 15.59
C VAL A 179 2.35 4.76 16.64
N ALA A 180 1.21 5.32 16.25
CA ALA A 180 0.13 5.62 17.18
C ALA A 180 -0.39 4.35 17.87
N GLY A 181 -0.50 3.24 17.14
CA GLY A 181 -0.88 1.94 17.72
C GLY A 181 0.13 1.43 18.75
N GLU A 182 1.43 1.57 18.48
CA GLU A 182 2.50 1.19 19.41
C GLU A 182 2.49 2.05 20.69
N GLU A 183 2.35 3.37 20.56
CA GLU A 183 2.29 4.31 21.69
C GLU A 183 1.04 4.09 22.56
N LEU A 184 -0.13 3.87 21.93
CA LEU A 184 -1.34 3.51 22.66
C LEU A 184 -1.16 2.20 23.43
N THR A 185 -0.55 1.20 22.79
CA THR A 185 -0.28 -0.09 23.43
C THR A 185 0.67 0.08 24.62
N ALA A 186 1.71 0.90 24.49
CA ALA A 186 2.64 1.17 25.58
C ALA A 186 1.96 1.80 26.81
N GLN A 187 1.00 2.72 26.61
CA GLN A 187 0.24 3.35 27.70
C GLN A 187 -0.64 2.36 28.49
N TYR A 188 -1.16 1.30 27.84
CA TYR A 188 -1.95 0.27 28.54
C TYR A 188 -1.09 -0.67 29.40
N PHE A 189 0.21 -0.78 29.11
CA PHE A 189 1.14 -1.59 29.90
C PHE A 189 1.78 -0.84 31.07
N ASP A 190 1.63 0.49 31.12
CA ASP A 190 1.99 1.24 32.31
C ASP A 190 1.01 0.87 33.45
N PRO A 191 1.51 0.48 34.63
CA PRO A 191 0.64 0.16 35.75
C PRO A 191 -0.23 1.38 36.04
N PRO A 192 -1.53 1.19 36.36
CA PRO A 192 -2.41 2.31 36.68
C PRO A 192 -1.71 3.16 37.75
N PRO A 193 -1.76 4.50 37.64
CA PRO A 193 -1.17 5.36 38.65
C PRO A 193 -1.66 4.89 40.02
N PRO A 194 -0.77 4.76 41.03
CA PRO A 194 -1.17 4.29 42.34
C PRO A 194 -2.40 5.07 42.74
N VAL A 195 -3.46 4.35 43.11
CA VAL A 195 -4.66 4.96 43.66
C VAL A 195 -4.15 5.81 44.81
N LEU A 196 -4.12 7.13 44.62
CA LEU A 196 -3.89 8.04 45.71
C LEU A 196 -5.07 7.74 46.62
N GLU A 197 -4.81 7.02 47.71
CA GLU A 197 -5.77 6.88 48.79
C GLU A 197 -6.22 8.30 49.10
N SER A 198 -7.43 8.61 48.66
CA SER A 198 -8.02 9.91 48.89
C SER A 198 -8.10 10.06 50.40
N ASP A 199 -7.15 10.79 50.98
CA ASP A 199 -7.13 11.15 52.41
C ASP A 199 -8.28 12.15 52.74
N GLU A 200 -9.29 12.23 51.88
CA GLU A 200 -10.55 12.91 52.12
C GLU A 200 -11.49 11.95 52.85
N ALA A 201 -11.33 11.94 54.17
CA ALA A 201 -12.44 11.82 55.09
C ALA A 201 -13.46 12.94 54.76
N ASP A 202 -14.28 12.72 53.72
CA ASP A 202 -15.39 13.61 53.43
C ASP A 202 -16.51 13.32 54.44
N PRO A 203 -16.93 14.29 55.27
CA PRO A 203 -17.98 14.11 56.24
C PRO A 203 -19.29 13.79 55.50
N GLN A 204 -20.01 12.77 55.99
CA GLN A 204 -21.30 12.37 55.46
C GLN A 204 -22.21 13.58 55.24
N PRO A 205 -22.75 13.80 54.03
CA PRO A 205 -23.76 14.82 53.81
C PRO A 205 -25.01 14.41 54.60
N GLU A 206 -25.42 15.32 55.49
CA GLU A 206 -26.66 15.25 56.24
C GLU A 206 -27.83 15.13 55.25
N VAL A 207 -28.65 14.11 55.46
CA VAL A 207 -29.81 13.78 54.65
C VAL A 207 -30.86 14.87 54.79
N GLU A 208 -30.98 15.76 53.81
CA GLU A 208 -32.15 16.64 53.65
C GLU A 208 -33.27 15.89 52.89
N PRO A 209 -34.54 15.98 53.35
CA PRO A 209 -35.64 15.19 52.82
C PRO A 209 -36.15 15.70 51.47
N GLU A 210 -36.53 14.75 50.62
CA GLU A 210 -37.23 14.93 49.34
C GLU A 210 -38.42 15.90 49.40
N PRO A 211 -38.56 16.80 48.42
CA PRO A 211 -39.86 17.27 47.98
C PRO A 211 -40.26 16.66 46.63
N ALA A 212 -41.31 15.84 46.70
CA ALA A 212 -42.39 15.61 45.74
C ALA A 212 -42.19 16.02 44.27
N ALA A 213 -42.09 14.99 43.43
CA ALA A 213 -42.74 14.80 42.13
C ALA A 213 -43.32 16.05 41.43
N LEU A 214 -42.68 16.44 40.32
CA LEU A 214 -43.36 17.07 39.18
C LEU A 214 -43.10 16.25 37.92
N THR A 215 -44.13 15.49 37.56
CA THR A 215 -44.35 14.87 36.26
C THR A 215 -44.30 15.92 35.16
N SER A 216 -43.25 15.92 34.33
CA SER A 216 -43.22 16.67 33.07
C SER A 216 -43.24 15.66 31.93
N GLY A 217 -44.39 15.56 31.26
CA GLY A 217 -44.60 14.70 30.13
C GLY A 217 -43.82 15.18 28.91
N TYR A 218 -43.03 14.29 28.33
CA TYR A 218 -42.57 14.43 26.96
C TYR A 218 -43.49 13.59 26.06
N PRO A 219 -44.05 14.18 24.98
CA PRO A 219 -44.85 13.44 24.03
C PRO A 219 -43.98 12.51 23.19
N ASP A 220 -44.45 11.27 23.14
CA ASP A 220 -44.15 10.23 22.18
C ASP A 220 -44.34 10.76 20.75
N ALA A 221 -43.24 10.84 19.99
CA ALA A 221 -43.25 11.12 18.56
C ALA A 221 -42.63 9.92 17.85
N GLY A 222 -43.47 8.92 17.61
CA GLY A 222 -43.25 7.92 16.58
C GLY A 222 -43.42 8.54 15.19
N ASP A 223 -42.43 8.34 14.34
CA ASP A 223 -42.53 8.26 12.88
C ASP A 223 -41.22 7.60 12.44
N GLY A 224 -41.19 6.36 11.97
CA GLY A 224 -41.95 5.91 10.81
C GLY A 224 -41.12 6.13 9.55
N LEU A 225 -39.97 5.45 9.42
CA LEU A 225 -39.20 5.41 8.16
C LEU A 225 -38.84 3.97 7.81
N ASP A 226 -39.81 3.30 7.21
CA ASP A 226 -39.70 2.51 5.99
C ASP A 226 -38.38 1.74 5.75
N GLU A 227 -38.28 0.59 6.41
CA GLU A 227 -37.56 -0.58 5.90
C GLU A 227 -38.30 -1.16 4.68
N GLU A 228 -38.13 -0.62 3.47
CA GLU A 228 -38.46 -1.39 2.27
C GLU A 228 -37.65 -0.99 1.02
N ALA A 229 -37.19 -2.03 0.32
CA ALA A 229 -36.82 -2.04 -1.10
C ALA A 229 -35.44 -1.49 -1.53
N ILE A 230 -34.39 -2.30 -1.32
CA ILE A 230 -33.39 -2.51 -2.38
C ILE A 230 -33.37 -3.99 -2.75
N ARG A 231 -34.36 -4.35 -3.56
CA ARG A 231 -34.43 -5.61 -4.29
C ARG A 231 -33.25 -5.71 -5.27
N THR A 232 -32.45 -6.73 -5.04
CA THR A 232 -31.74 -7.56 -6.02
C THR A 232 -32.25 -7.42 -7.46
N ARG A 233 -31.40 -6.89 -8.36
CA ARG A 233 -31.43 -7.22 -9.79
C ARG A 233 -30.04 -7.66 -10.23
N SER A 234 -29.84 -8.97 -10.23
CA SER A 234 -28.74 -9.65 -10.93
C SER A 234 -29.05 -9.66 -12.44
N PRO A 235 -28.13 -9.23 -13.32
CA PRO A 235 -28.32 -9.29 -14.75
C PRO A 235 -27.37 -10.34 -15.35
N TYR A 236 -27.75 -11.62 -15.33
CA TYR A 236 -27.17 -12.60 -16.25
C TYR A 236 -28.26 -13.57 -16.72
N PRO A 237 -28.55 -13.63 -18.03
CA PRO A 237 -29.26 -14.75 -18.62
C PRO A 237 -28.29 -15.88 -18.98
N ASP A 238 -28.78 -17.11 -18.85
CA ASP A 238 -28.18 -18.34 -19.38
C ASP A 238 -28.12 -18.36 -20.92
#